data_AF-A0AA48H1P1-F1
#
_entry.id   AF-A0AA48H1P1-F1
#
_cell.length_a   1.000
_cell.length_b   1.000
_cell.length_c   1.000
_cell.angle_alpha   90.00
_cell.angle_beta   90.00
_cell.angle_gamma   90.00
#
_symmetry.space_group_name_H-M   'P 1'
#
loop_
_entity.id
_entity.type
_entity.pdbx_description
1 polymer ?
#
loop_
_entity_poly.entity_id
_entity_poly.type
_entity_poly.pdbx_seq_one_letter_code
_entity_poly.pdbx_strand_id
1 'polypeptide(L)'
;METGPYAHPAQAALALRRALAGDPRNLTFRLGLMELYRRLGRLEEARRLGEEEPAPGVTGSLAVVLAELGDAGAALARCAGHPDEAALLFEAGYRALAAAQYEAADQLLARGLALDPAHWLARIQRVNAQVRLQRLDVALDLAARTFADPEVPLAGKALAGFLTGVCHLLEGRLAEGLPWMEWRHQMEGGPNLDPLPLEPWRGEAPAGLSLLLRAEQGFGDAFMMARYVPLLARQGARVFLQPQPGTRGLLETVEGLEALVDGEAVLPAGTRVVPVMSLPWLCGTTLDTVPGGVPYLRVPADVPSRAAIDACLDAAPPGRRIGLVWAGNPAHHQDAERSMPPEMLEVLAEVPGVTWVDFQVARGPRPALPLVDLAAHLSDFSDSAYALSRLDGLISIDSSPVHLAGALGLRAWVALAHCPDWRWMLARRDSPWYPTLELWRQPAPGDWAAVVHGMRDRLLAGAF
;
A
#
# COMPACT_ATOMS: atom_id res chain seq x y z
N MET A 1 -25.41 -8.52 -8.30
CA MET A 1 -25.97 -9.17 -9.50
C MET A 1 -24.82 -9.78 -10.29
N GLU A 2 -24.49 -11.03 -10.02
CA GLU A 2 -23.49 -11.80 -10.79
C GLU A 2 -24.13 -13.13 -11.19
N THR A 3 -24.90 -13.10 -12.28
CA THR A 3 -25.44 -14.31 -12.93
C THR A 3 -24.82 -14.40 -14.31
N GLY A 4 -23.54 -14.76 -14.36
CA GLY A 4 -22.82 -15.11 -15.57
C GLY A 4 -22.13 -16.47 -15.39
N PRO A 5 -21.70 -17.14 -16.47
CA PRO A 5 -21.01 -18.44 -16.43
C PRO A 5 -19.67 -18.45 -15.67
N TYR A 6 -19.27 -17.31 -15.08
CA TYR A 6 -18.04 -17.09 -14.35
C TYR A 6 -18.22 -16.89 -12.84
N ALA A 7 -19.43 -17.00 -12.29
CA ALA A 7 -19.69 -16.83 -10.86
C ALA A 7 -18.99 -17.89 -9.97
N HIS A 8 -18.57 -19.02 -10.57
CA HIS A 8 -17.85 -20.10 -9.89
C HIS A 8 -16.63 -20.56 -10.72
N PRO A 9 -15.49 -19.87 -10.64
CA PRO A 9 -14.33 -20.11 -11.52
C PRO A 9 -13.76 -21.53 -11.40
N ALA A 10 -13.79 -22.14 -10.21
CA ALA A 10 -13.36 -23.51 -10.01
C ALA A 10 -14.28 -24.54 -10.70
N GLN A 11 -15.60 -24.31 -10.68
CA GLN A 11 -16.56 -25.18 -11.37
C GLN A 11 -16.46 -25.03 -12.88
N ALA A 12 -16.29 -23.79 -13.36
CA ALA A 12 -16.05 -23.50 -14.78
C ALA A 12 -14.77 -24.18 -15.28
N ALA A 13 -13.68 -24.16 -14.48
CA ALA A 13 -12.43 -24.82 -14.83
C ALA A 13 -12.60 -26.34 -14.93
N LEU A 14 -13.37 -26.96 -14.03
CA LEU A 14 -13.67 -28.39 -14.10
C LEU A 14 -14.48 -28.74 -15.36
N ALA A 15 -15.47 -27.92 -15.70
CA ALA A 15 -16.29 -28.11 -16.90
C ALA A 15 -15.45 -28.01 -18.18
N LEU A 16 -14.63 -26.97 -18.31
CA LEU A 16 -13.74 -26.78 -19.46
C LEU A 16 -12.69 -27.87 -19.57
N ARG A 17 -12.13 -28.36 -18.45
CA ARG A 17 -11.20 -29.49 -18.46
C ARG A 17 -11.86 -30.76 -19.02
N ARG A 18 -13.12 -31.04 -18.65
CA ARG A 18 -13.88 -32.18 -19.20
C ARG A 18 -14.16 -32.00 -20.69
N ALA A 19 -14.55 -30.80 -21.11
CA ALA A 19 -14.80 -30.48 -22.51
C ALA A 19 -13.53 -30.64 -23.36
N LEU A 20 -12.39 -30.13 -22.89
CA LEU A 20 -11.10 -30.27 -23.56
C LEU A 20 -10.63 -31.73 -23.63
N ALA A 21 -10.93 -32.56 -22.62
CA ALA A 21 -10.63 -33.99 -22.69
C ALA A 21 -11.43 -34.71 -23.79
N GLY A 22 -12.64 -34.23 -24.11
CA GLY A 22 -13.47 -34.74 -25.21
C GLY A 22 -13.04 -34.21 -26.60
N ASP A 23 -12.42 -33.03 -26.66
CA ASP A 23 -11.88 -32.43 -27.89
C ASP A 23 -10.51 -31.74 -27.61
N PRO A 24 -9.41 -32.49 -27.56
CA PRO A 24 -8.10 -31.96 -27.14
C PRO A 24 -7.49 -30.88 -28.04
N ARG A 25 -8.01 -30.70 -29.26
CA ARG A 25 -7.52 -29.67 -30.21
C ARG A 25 -8.35 -28.39 -30.15
N ASN A 26 -9.38 -28.34 -29.30
CA ASN A 26 -10.22 -27.16 -29.16
C ASN A 26 -9.48 -26.00 -28.50
N LEU A 27 -9.01 -25.05 -29.31
CA LEU A 27 -8.26 -23.89 -28.82
C LEU A 27 -9.09 -23.01 -27.89
N THR A 28 -10.40 -22.86 -28.14
CA THR A 28 -11.28 -22.05 -27.28
C THR A 28 -11.37 -22.63 -25.87
N PHE A 29 -11.55 -23.95 -25.73
CA PHE A 29 -11.60 -24.58 -24.42
C PHE A 29 -10.24 -24.52 -23.70
N ARG A 30 -9.14 -24.70 -24.45
CA ARG A 30 -7.79 -24.59 -23.89
C ARG A 30 -7.50 -23.19 -23.37
N LEU A 31 -7.74 -22.16 -24.17
CA LEU A 31 -7.53 -20.75 -23.78
C LEU A 31 -8.42 -20.36 -22.60
N GLY A 32 -9.70 -20.75 -22.62
CA GLY A 32 -10.61 -20.51 -21.50
C GLY A 32 -10.15 -21.20 -20.21
N LEU A 33 -9.63 -22.42 -20.30
CA LEU A 33 -9.12 -23.15 -19.14
C LEU A 33 -7.81 -22.55 -18.62
N MET A 34 -6.90 -22.13 -19.50
CA MET A 34 -5.68 -21.42 -19.12
C MET A 34 -6.00 -20.13 -18.35
N GLU A 35 -6.93 -19.31 -18.84
CA GLU A 35 -7.35 -18.08 -18.16
C GLU A 35 -7.99 -18.35 -16.79
N LEU A 36 -8.79 -19.42 -16.67
CA LEU A 36 -9.36 -19.80 -15.38
C LEU A 36 -8.29 -20.30 -14.40
N TYR A 37 -7.33 -21.10 -14.86
CA TYR A 37 -6.20 -21.51 -14.03
C TYR A 37 -5.36 -20.32 -13.57
N ARG A 38 -5.12 -19.36 -14.46
CA ARG A 38 -4.45 -18.10 -14.13
C ARG A 38 -5.17 -17.34 -13.02
N ARG A 39 -6.48 -17.12 -13.16
CA ARG A 39 -7.32 -16.46 -12.13
C ARG A 39 -7.38 -17.21 -10.80
N LEU A 40 -7.22 -18.54 -10.82
CA LEU A 40 -7.18 -19.38 -9.64
C LEU A 40 -5.77 -19.52 -9.03
N GLY A 41 -4.75 -18.82 -9.57
CA GLY A 41 -3.36 -18.94 -9.12
C GLY A 41 -2.69 -20.27 -9.49
N ARG A 42 -3.31 -21.09 -10.35
CA ARG A 42 -2.81 -22.40 -10.80
C ARG A 42 -1.93 -22.25 -12.04
N LEU A 43 -0.94 -21.35 -11.98
CA LEU A 43 -0.11 -20.95 -13.11
C LEU A 43 0.64 -22.13 -13.75
N GLU A 44 1.13 -23.06 -12.94
CA GLU A 44 1.80 -24.28 -13.41
C GLU A 44 0.90 -25.23 -14.21
N GLU A 45 -0.40 -25.21 -13.95
CA GLU A 45 -1.36 -25.96 -14.76
C GLU A 45 -1.68 -25.22 -16.06
N ALA A 46 -1.79 -23.89 -16.01
CA ALA A 46 -1.97 -23.08 -17.21
C ALA A 46 -0.76 -23.20 -18.16
N ARG A 47 0.46 -23.23 -17.61
CA ARG A 47 1.72 -23.43 -18.36
C ARG A 47 1.68 -24.74 -19.14
N ARG A 48 1.44 -25.86 -18.43
CA ARG A 48 1.37 -27.20 -19.04
C ARG A 48 0.36 -27.27 -20.19
N LEU A 49 -0.83 -26.70 -19.99
CA LEU A 49 -1.86 -26.67 -21.05
C LEU A 49 -1.42 -25.90 -22.30
N GLY A 50 -0.66 -24.81 -22.14
CA GLY A 50 -0.14 -24.03 -23.25
C GLY A 50 1.02 -24.70 -23.98
N GLU A 51 1.85 -25.45 -23.26
CA GLU A 51 2.99 -26.21 -23.81
C GLU A 51 2.55 -27.44 -24.61
N GLU A 52 1.42 -28.07 -24.24
CA GLU A 52 0.86 -29.24 -24.93
C GLU A 52 0.44 -28.96 -26.38
N GLU A 53 0.05 -27.72 -26.72
CA GLU A 53 -0.42 -27.35 -28.06
C GLU A 53 0.12 -25.97 -28.48
N PRO A 54 1.32 -25.91 -29.09
CA PRO A 54 1.95 -24.66 -29.51
C PRO A 54 1.31 -24.12 -30.80
N ALA A 55 0.10 -23.57 -30.70
CA ALA A 55 -0.57 -22.86 -31.79
C ALA A 55 -0.33 -21.33 -31.71
N PRO A 56 -0.39 -20.57 -32.83
CA PRO A 56 -0.29 -19.10 -32.80
C PRO A 56 -1.27 -18.45 -31.82
N GLY A 57 -2.51 -18.95 -31.74
CA GLY A 57 -3.53 -18.45 -30.81
C GLY A 57 -3.25 -18.73 -29.33
N VAL A 58 -2.34 -19.64 -29.00
CA VAL A 58 -1.95 -20.00 -27.62
C VAL A 58 -0.69 -19.25 -27.17
N THR A 59 0.11 -18.77 -28.13
CA THR A 59 1.37 -18.06 -27.91
C THR A 59 1.26 -16.94 -26.88
N GLY A 60 0.30 -16.02 -27.07
CA GLY A 60 0.13 -14.87 -26.18
C GLY A 60 -0.24 -15.27 -24.75
N SER A 61 -1.23 -16.15 -24.60
CA SER A 61 -1.66 -16.62 -23.28
C SER A 61 -0.57 -17.39 -22.54
N LEU A 62 0.24 -18.21 -23.24
CA LEU A 62 1.37 -18.89 -22.63
C LEU A 62 2.48 -17.91 -22.22
N ALA A 63 2.80 -16.91 -23.06
CA ALA A 63 3.78 -15.88 -22.72
C ALA A 63 3.37 -15.09 -21.47
N VAL A 64 2.08 -14.74 -21.34
CA VAL A 64 1.53 -14.11 -20.13
C VAL A 64 1.72 -15.01 -18.90
N VAL A 65 1.38 -16.30 -18.98
CA VAL A 65 1.54 -17.22 -17.85
C VAL A 65 3.00 -17.38 -17.44
N LEU A 66 3.92 -17.50 -18.41
CA LEU A 66 5.36 -17.58 -18.16
C LEU A 66 5.88 -16.29 -17.50
N ALA A 67 5.39 -15.14 -17.93
CA ALA A 67 5.73 -13.84 -17.34
C ALA A 67 5.24 -13.70 -15.90
N GLU A 68 4.01 -14.15 -15.59
CA GLU A 68 3.48 -14.19 -14.22
C GLU A 68 4.21 -15.21 -13.31
N LEU A 69 4.84 -16.22 -13.89
CA LEU A 69 5.77 -17.14 -13.22
C LEU A 69 7.19 -16.56 -13.04
N GLY A 70 7.47 -15.38 -13.60
CA GLY A 70 8.79 -14.74 -13.56
C GLY A 70 9.77 -15.23 -14.63
N ASP A 71 9.36 -16.14 -15.52
CA ASP A 71 10.22 -16.67 -16.60
C ASP A 71 10.13 -15.78 -17.85
N ALA A 72 10.76 -14.61 -17.78
CA ALA A 72 10.85 -13.70 -18.91
C ALA A 72 11.59 -14.30 -20.11
N GLY A 73 12.59 -15.17 -19.89
CA GLY A 73 13.33 -15.81 -20.98
C GLY A 73 12.42 -16.69 -21.84
N ALA A 74 11.61 -17.54 -21.21
CA ALA A 74 10.65 -18.37 -21.90
C ALA A 74 9.52 -17.55 -22.54
N ALA A 75 9.04 -16.51 -21.86
CA ALA A 75 8.03 -15.61 -22.42
C ALA A 75 8.54 -14.87 -23.67
N LEU A 76 9.77 -14.35 -23.64
CA LEU A 76 10.44 -13.72 -24.79
C LEU A 76 10.58 -14.70 -25.96
N ALA A 77 11.06 -15.92 -25.69
CA ALA A 77 11.19 -16.96 -26.70
C ALA A 77 9.85 -17.31 -27.35
N ARG A 78 8.75 -17.25 -26.58
CA ARG A 78 7.42 -17.53 -27.09
C ARG A 78 6.90 -16.44 -28.03
N CYS A 79 7.17 -15.17 -27.72
CA CYS A 79 6.75 -14.04 -28.56
C CYS A 79 7.61 -13.84 -29.82
N ALA A 80 8.86 -14.30 -29.80
CA ALA A 80 9.83 -14.05 -30.87
C ALA A 80 9.34 -14.48 -32.26
N GLY A 81 9.39 -13.56 -33.23
CA GLY A 81 9.01 -13.81 -34.61
C GLY A 81 7.49 -13.85 -34.86
N HIS A 82 6.67 -13.60 -33.84
CA HIS A 82 5.23 -13.43 -34.00
C HIS A 82 4.92 -12.09 -34.71
N PRO A 83 3.93 -12.02 -35.63
CA PRO A 83 3.56 -10.76 -36.29
C PRO A 83 3.24 -9.61 -35.32
N ASP A 84 2.64 -9.96 -34.18
CA ASP A 84 2.28 -9.04 -33.10
C ASP A 84 3.25 -9.09 -31.89
N GLU A 85 4.53 -9.43 -32.11
CA GLU A 85 5.54 -9.62 -31.03
C GLU A 85 5.53 -8.48 -30.00
N ALA A 86 5.54 -7.22 -30.45
CA ALA A 86 5.54 -6.06 -29.54
C ALA A 86 4.31 -6.04 -28.62
N ALA A 87 3.11 -6.24 -29.17
CA ALA A 87 1.86 -6.21 -28.41
C ALA A 87 1.79 -7.35 -27.37
N LEU A 88 2.24 -8.55 -27.74
CA LEU A 88 2.30 -9.69 -26.83
C LEU A 88 3.28 -9.46 -25.68
N LEU A 89 4.44 -8.85 -25.95
CA LEU A 89 5.42 -8.50 -24.92
C LEU A 89 4.90 -7.44 -23.97
N PHE A 90 4.15 -6.45 -24.46
CA PHE A 90 3.50 -5.47 -23.60
C PHE A 90 2.46 -6.12 -22.70
N GLU A 91 1.57 -6.96 -23.25
CA GLU A 91 0.58 -7.68 -22.46
C GLU A 91 1.24 -8.56 -21.37
N ALA A 92 2.24 -9.35 -21.74
CA ALA A 92 2.99 -10.18 -20.80
C ALA A 92 3.71 -9.34 -19.73
N GLY A 93 4.31 -8.21 -20.12
CA GLY A 93 4.97 -7.27 -19.21
C GLY A 93 4.01 -6.63 -18.20
N TYR A 94 2.82 -6.21 -18.65
CA TYR A 94 1.78 -5.66 -17.76
C TYR A 94 1.27 -6.71 -16.76
N ARG A 95 1.17 -7.97 -17.19
CA ARG A 95 0.73 -9.08 -16.33
C ARG A 95 1.81 -9.49 -15.32
N ALA A 96 3.07 -9.52 -15.74
CA ALA A 96 4.21 -9.69 -14.83
C ALA A 96 4.24 -8.60 -13.75
N LEU A 97 3.99 -7.33 -14.10
CA LEU A 97 3.87 -6.26 -13.11
C LEU A 97 2.75 -6.51 -12.10
N ALA A 98 1.56 -6.89 -12.57
CA ALA A 98 0.42 -7.19 -11.71
C ALA A 98 0.68 -8.40 -10.79
N ALA A 99 1.55 -9.33 -11.21
CA ALA A 99 2.00 -10.49 -10.44
C ALA A 99 3.26 -10.23 -9.60
N ALA A 100 3.69 -8.97 -9.47
CA ALA A 100 4.91 -8.56 -8.76
C ALA A 100 6.21 -9.20 -9.27
N GLN A 101 6.23 -9.66 -10.54
CA GLN A 101 7.41 -10.19 -11.23
C GLN A 101 8.15 -9.05 -11.95
N TYR A 102 8.72 -8.11 -11.18
CA TYR A 102 9.22 -6.84 -11.71
C TYR A 102 10.42 -6.99 -12.64
N GLU A 103 11.34 -7.93 -12.38
CA GLU A 103 12.44 -8.23 -13.30
C GLU A 103 11.94 -8.75 -14.64
N ALA A 104 10.96 -9.66 -14.61
CA ALA A 104 10.39 -10.22 -15.82
C ALA A 104 9.64 -9.14 -16.61
N ALA A 105 8.86 -8.32 -15.92
CA ALA A 105 8.18 -7.17 -16.50
C ALA A 105 9.15 -6.21 -17.18
N ASP A 106 10.25 -5.82 -16.52
CA ASP A 106 11.23 -4.91 -17.11
C ASP A 106 11.84 -5.49 -18.40
N GLN A 107 12.23 -6.76 -18.38
CA GLN A 107 12.82 -7.42 -19.56
C GLN A 107 11.84 -7.45 -20.75
N LEU A 108 10.58 -7.83 -20.50
CA LEU A 108 9.54 -7.91 -21.52
C LEU A 108 9.17 -6.54 -22.08
N LEU A 109 8.95 -5.55 -21.20
CA LEU A 109 8.62 -4.18 -21.59
C LEU A 109 9.80 -3.52 -22.33
N ALA A 110 11.04 -3.74 -21.89
CA ALA A 110 12.23 -3.26 -22.58
C ALA A 110 12.34 -3.82 -24.00
N ARG A 111 12.10 -5.13 -24.18
CA ARG A 111 12.10 -5.77 -25.50
C ARG A 111 10.97 -5.24 -26.38
N GLY A 112 9.76 -5.10 -25.84
CA GLY A 112 8.63 -4.54 -26.57
C GLY A 112 8.91 -3.11 -27.04
N LEU A 113 9.49 -2.27 -26.18
CA LEU A 113 9.86 -0.89 -26.51
C LEU A 113 11.00 -0.79 -27.53
N ALA A 114 11.83 -1.82 -27.68
CA ALA A 114 12.81 -1.88 -28.77
C ALA A 114 12.15 -2.11 -30.15
N LEU A 115 10.94 -2.69 -30.18
CA LEU A 115 10.16 -2.95 -31.40
C LEU A 115 9.17 -1.82 -31.70
N ASP A 116 8.50 -1.32 -30.67
CA ASP A 116 7.61 -0.15 -30.73
C ASP A 116 8.03 0.88 -29.67
N PRO A 117 8.98 1.77 -30.00
CA PRO A 117 9.44 2.78 -29.06
C PRO A 117 8.36 3.75 -28.65
N ALA A 118 7.30 3.97 -29.43
CA ALA A 118 6.29 5.01 -29.22
C ALA A 118 5.24 4.63 -28.16
N HIS A 119 5.20 3.38 -27.71
CA HIS A 119 4.21 2.89 -26.77
C HIS A 119 4.37 3.51 -25.36
N TRP A 120 3.70 4.64 -25.11
CA TRP A 120 3.84 5.39 -23.86
C TRP A 120 3.48 4.59 -22.60
N LEU A 121 2.43 3.74 -22.66
CA LEU A 121 2.03 2.95 -21.50
C LEU A 121 3.13 1.96 -21.08
N ALA A 122 3.80 1.31 -22.04
CA ALA A 122 4.92 0.41 -21.75
C ALA A 122 6.09 1.17 -21.13
N ARG A 123 6.38 2.40 -21.57
CA ARG A 123 7.42 3.25 -20.96
C ARG A 123 7.11 3.54 -19.50
N ILE A 124 5.90 3.99 -19.18
CA ILE A 124 5.55 4.35 -17.81
C ILE A 124 5.42 3.12 -16.89
N GLN A 125 4.94 2.00 -17.41
CA GLN A 125 4.90 0.74 -16.67
C GLN A 125 6.31 0.21 -16.38
N ARG A 126 7.26 0.47 -17.28
CA ARG A 126 8.68 0.19 -17.03
C ARG A 126 9.28 1.10 -15.96
N VAL A 127 8.90 2.38 -15.88
CA VAL A 127 9.26 3.25 -14.73
C VAL A 127 8.79 2.61 -13.43
N ASN A 128 7.52 2.17 -13.35
CA ASN A 128 6.97 1.51 -12.16
C ASN A 128 7.76 0.25 -11.79
N ALA A 129 8.12 -0.59 -12.78
CA ALA A 129 8.99 -1.76 -12.56
C ALA A 129 10.32 -1.36 -11.92
N GLN A 130 11.00 -0.34 -12.46
CA GLN A 130 12.30 0.13 -11.94
C GLN A 130 12.19 0.67 -10.51
N VAL A 131 11.11 1.37 -10.17
CA VAL A 131 10.85 1.83 -8.78
C VAL A 131 10.73 0.63 -7.84
N ARG A 132 9.93 -0.37 -8.18
CA ARG A 132 9.72 -1.58 -7.36
C ARG A 132 11.00 -2.40 -7.20
N LEU A 133 11.87 -2.37 -8.20
CA LEU A 133 13.22 -2.94 -8.19
C LEU A 133 14.26 -2.09 -7.44
N GLN A 134 13.87 -0.93 -6.90
CA GLN A 134 14.74 0.06 -6.26
C GLN A 134 15.87 0.59 -7.17
N ARG A 135 15.70 0.53 -8.49
CA ARG A 135 16.65 1.04 -9.49
C ARG A 135 16.31 2.50 -9.83
N LEU A 136 16.38 3.36 -8.82
CA LEU A 136 15.79 4.70 -8.86
C LEU A 136 16.41 5.61 -9.93
N ASP A 137 17.71 5.52 -10.18
CA ASP A 137 18.37 6.30 -11.26
C ASP A 137 17.79 5.97 -12.64
N VAL A 138 17.54 4.68 -12.90
CA VAL A 138 16.93 4.22 -14.16
C VAL A 138 15.46 4.67 -14.23
N ALA A 139 14.73 4.55 -13.11
CA ALA A 139 13.35 5.01 -13.03
C ALA A 139 13.24 6.52 -13.33
N LEU A 140 14.11 7.34 -12.75
CA LEU A 140 14.15 8.79 -12.94
C LEU A 140 14.47 9.18 -14.38
N ASP A 141 15.46 8.56 -15.02
CA ASP A 141 15.77 8.81 -16.45
C ASP A 141 14.57 8.47 -17.34
N LEU A 142 13.96 7.30 -17.15
CA LEU A 142 12.79 6.87 -17.91
C LEU A 142 11.57 7.78 -17.66
N ALA A 143 11.35 8.20 -16.42
CA ALA A 143 10.26 9.10 -16.05
C ALA A 143 10.45 10.48 -16.70
N ALA A 144 11.65 11.05 -16.64
CA ALA A 144 11.98 12.33 -17.25
C ALA A 144 11.75 12.32 -18.76
N ARG A 145 12.21 11.28 -19.46
CA ARG A 145 11.97 11.10 -20.91
C ARG A 145 10.48 10.99 -21.23
N THR A 146 9.75 10.20 -20.44
CA THR A 146 8.29 10.01 -20.62
C THR A 146 7.52 11.31 -20.38
N PHE A 147 7.91 12.07 -19.35
CA PHE A 147 7.26 13.34 -19.00
C PHE A 147 7.50 14.42 -20.06
N ALA A 148 8.71 14.50 -20.61
CA ALA A 148 9.10 15.48 -21.62
C ALA A 148 8.52 15.21 -23.01
N ASP A 149 8.10 13.98 -23.30
CA ASP A 149 7.55 13.60 -24.61
C ASP A 149 6.16 14.24 -24.84
N PRO A 150 5.97 15.05 -25.91
CA PRO A 150 4.70 15.69 -26.21
C PRO A 150 3.59 14.70 -26.58
N GLU A 151 3.93 13.51 -27.09
CA GLU A 151 2.95 12.49 -27.52
C GLU A 151 2.37 11.70 -26.34
N VAL A 152 2.96 11.82 -25.15
CA VAL A 152 2.46 11.16 -23.95
C VAL A 152 1.23 11.91 -23.42
N PRO A 153 0.08 11.23 -23.24
CA PRO A 153 -1.12 11.87 -22.73
C PRO A 153 -0.94 12.34 -21.28
N LEU A 154 -1.80 13.26 -20.84
CA LEU A 154 -1.76 13.80 -19.47
C LEU A 154 -1.74 12.71 -18.40
N ALA A 155 -2.52 11.63 -18.57
CA ALA A 155 -2.52 10.50 -17.64
C ALA A 155 -1.14 9.84 -17.51
N GLY A 156 -0.42 9.68 -18.63
CA GLY A 156 0.95 9.15 -18.63
C GLY A 156 1.94 10.11 -17.98
N LYS A 157 1.81 11.42 -18.24
CA LYS A 157 2.65 12.46 -17.60
C LYS A 157 2.40 12.55 -16.10
N ALA A 158 1.14 12.44 -15.68
CA ALA A 158 0.77 12.45 -14.27
C ALA A 158 1.40 11.29 -13.51
N LEU A 159 1.33 10.07 -14.05
CA LEU A 159 1.98 8.91 -13.44
C LEU A 159 3.51 9.05 -13.46
N ALA A 160 4.11 9.58 -14.53
CA ALA A 160 5.56 9.84 -14.59
C ALA A 160 6.02 10.85 -13.54
N GLY A 161 5.29 11.96 -13.39
CA GLY A 161 5.54 12.96 -12.37
C GLY A 161 5.41 12.39 -10.97
N PHE A 162 4.33 11.66 -10.69
CA PHE A 162 4.13 11.01 -9.39
C PHE A 162 5.25 10.03 -9.05
N LEU A 163 5.63 9.14 -9.98
CA LEU A 163 6.72 8.19 -9.76
C LEU A 163 8.08 8.88 -9.60
N THR A 164 8.30 10.03 -10.25
CA THR A 164 9.48 10.88 -10.00
C THR A 164 9.52 11.35 -8.54
N GLY A 165 8.38 11.80 -8.02
CA GLY A 165 8.23 12.14 -6.60
C GLY A 165 8.55 10.96 -5.70
N VAL A 166 7.95 9.80 -5.95
CA VAL A 166 8.19 8.56 -5.18
C VAL A 166 9.67 8.20 -5.15
N CYS A 167 10.40 8.28 -6.27
CA CYS A 167 11.84 8.00 -6.31
C CYS A 167 12.63 8.89 -5.34
N HIS A 168 12.44 10.22 -5.43
CA HIS A 168 13.12 11.15 -4.53
C HIS A 168 12.76 10.92 -3.06
N LEU A 169 11.49 10.66 -2.77
CA LEU A 169 11.02 10.44 -1.41
C LEU A 169 11.53 9.12 -0.80
N LEU A 170 11.65 8.05 -1.60
CA LEU A 170 12.25 6.79 -1.19
C LEU A 170 13.72 6.95 -0.74
N GLU A 171 14.43 7.94 -1.29
CA GLU A 171 15.79 8.32 -0.89
C GLU A 171 15.85 9.38 0.22
N GLY A 172 14.69 9.79 0.76
CA GLY A 172 14.60 10.81 1.80
C GLY A 172 14.76 12.25 1.31
N ARG A 173 14.77 12.48 -0.02
CA ARG A 173 14.84 13.81 -0.64
C ARG A 173 13.46 14.46 -0.68
N LEU A 174 12.97 14.87 0.49
CA LEU A 174 11.61 15.41 0.66
C LEU A 174 11.38 16.69 -0.14
N ALA A 175 12.32 17.64 -0.13
CA ALA A 175 12.16 18.92 -0.79
C ALA A 175 12.01 18.77 -2.32
N GLU A 176 12.74 17.82 -2.90
CA GLU A 176 12.69 17.49 -4.32
C GLU A 176 11.45 16.68 -4.66
N GLY A 177 11.07 15.69 -3.84
CA GLY A 177 10.01 14.74 -4.16
C GLY A 177 8.59 15.22 -3.88
N LEU A 178 8.39 15.99 -2.81
CA LEU A 178 7.05 16.42 -2.38
C LEU A 178 6.29 17.28 -3.42
N PRO A 179 6.92 18.23 -4.15
CA PRO A 179 6.23 18.95 -5.23
C PRO A 179 5.70 18.02 -6.33
N TRP A 180 6.42 16.95 -6.64
CA TRP A 180 6.01 15.97 -7.66
C TRP A 180 4.83 15.10 -7.21
N MET A 181 4.62 14.94 -5.90
CA MET A 181 3.48 14.16 -5.39
C MET A 181 2.13 14.77 -5.77
N GLU A 182 2.08 16.07 -6.04
CA GLU A 182 0.85 16.77 -6.45
C GLU A 182 0.30 16.26 -7.79
N TRP A 183 1.13 15.64 -8.63
CA TRP A 183 0.69 14.98 -9.86
C TRP A 183 -0.32 13.86 -9.61
N ARG A 184 -0.42 13.33 -8.39
CA ARG A 184 -1.47 12.37 -7.99
C ARG A 184 -2.89 12.88 -8.24
N HIS A 185 -3.11 14.20 -8.21
CA HIS A 185 -4.42 14.79 -8.52
C HIS A 185 -4.80 14.70 -10.01
N GLN A 186 -3.83 14.45 -10.88
CA GLN A 186 -4.03 14.31 -12.33
C GLN A 186 -4.01 12.83 -12.77
N MET A 187 -3.75 11.90 -11.84
CA MET A 187 -3.70 10.47 -12.14
C MET A 187 -5.10 9.86 -12.21
N GLU A 188 -5.28 8.92 -13.13
CA GLU A 188 -6.43 8.00 -13.07
C GLU A 188 -6.37 7.18 -11.76
N GLY A 189 -7.47 7.16 -11.01
CA GLY A 189 -7.50 6.53 -9.69
C GLY A 189 -6.78 7.31 -8.58
N GLY A 190 -6.38 8.56 -8.84
CA GLY A 190 -5.92 9.49 -7.82
C GLY A 190 -6.98 9.80 -6.75
N PRO A 191 -6.64 10.55 -5.69
CA PRO A 191 -7.60 10.87 -4.64
C PRO A 191 -8.78 11.66 -5.21
N ASN A 192 -9.97 11.06 -5.14
CA ASN A 192 -11.22 11.70 -5.53
C ASN A 192 -11.80 12.45 -4.33
N LEU A 193 -11.43 13.72 -4.20
CA LEU A 193 -12.04 14.61 -3.24
C LEU A 193 -13.17 15.39 -3.91
N ASP A 194 -14.38 15.27 -3.39
CA ASP A 194 -15.52 16.04 -3.91
C ASP A 194 -15.18 17.53 -3.95
N PRO A 195 -15.42 18.23 -5.08
CA PRO A 195 -15.05 19.62 -5.19
C PRO A 195 -15.84 20.45 -4.16
N LEU A 196 -15.12 21.27 -3.40
CA LEU A 196 -15.71 22.29 -2.54
C LEU A 196 -15.54 23.66 -3.19
N PRO A 197 -16.49 24.59 -3.04
CA PRO A 197 -16.37 25.97 -3.52
C PRO A 197 -15.43 26.79 -2.62
N LEU A 198 -14.26 26.24 -2.31
CA LEU A 198 -13.22 26.85 -1.49
C LEU A 198 -11.93 26.94 -2.31
N GLU A 199 -11.24 28.06 -2.18
CA GLU A 199 -9.93 28.25 -2.81
C GLU A 199 -8.89 27.35 -2.14
N PRO A 200 -7.95 26.76 -2.92
CA PRO A 200 -6.85 25.99 -2.34
C PRO A 200 -5.89 26.91 -1.58
N TRP A 201 -5.35 26.45 -0.45
CA TRP A 201 -4.19 27.11 0.17
C TRP A 201 -2.92 26.66 -0.56
N ARG A 202 -2.03 27.61 -0.84
CA ARG A 202 -0.83 27.40 -1.68
C ARG A 202 0.46 27.59 -0.90
N GLY A 203 0.40 27.52 0.43
CA GLY A 203 1.55 27.71 1.31
C GLY A 203 1.78 29.17 1.70
N GLU A 204 0.80 30.06 1.51
CA GLU A 204 0.86 31.41 2.04
C GLU A 204 0.95 31.41 3.58
N ALA A 205 1.47 32.49 4.16
CA ALA A 205 1.63 32.61 5.62
C ALA A 205 0.30 32.28 6.36
N PRO A 206 0.28 31.31 7.30
CA PRO A 206 -0.97 30.83 7.89
C PRO A 206 -1.68 31.83 8.82
N ALA A 207 -0.97 32.84 9.32
CA ALA A 207 -1.48 33.78 10.30
C ALA A 207 -2.78 34.47 9.83
N GLY A 208 -3.86 34.28 10.59
CA GLY A 208 -5.17 34.86 10.29
C GLY A 208 -6.00 34.09 9.25
N LEU A 209 -5.46 33.03 8.64
CA LEU A 209 -6.21 32.18 7.70
C LEU A 209 -7.11 31.20 8.44
N SER A 210 -8.21 30.81 7.80
CA SER A 210 -8.98 29.62 8.16
C SER A 210 -8.67 28.52 7.15
N LEU A 211 -8.22 27.36 7.62
CA LEU A 211 -7.79 26.24 6.77
C LEU A 211 -8.66 25.02 7.05
N LEU A 212 -9.30 24.48 6.02
CA LEU A 212 -9.96 23.18 6.06
C LEU A 212 -9.01 22.10 5.52
N LEU A 213 -8.56 21.23 6.41
CA LEU A 213 -7.80 20.04 6.07
C LEU A 213 -8.75 18.92 5.67
N ARG A 214 -8.53 18.31 4.52
CA ARG A 214 -9.34 17.20 4.01
C ARG A 214 -8.54 15.92 3.97
N ALA A 215 -9.02 14.92 4.70
CA ALA A 215 -8.50 13.58 4.59
C ALA A 215 -8.68 13.07 3.15
N GLU A 216 -7.58 12.71 2.53
CA GLU A 216 -7.52 12.11 1.20
C GLU A 216 -6.76 10.80 1.37
N GLN A 217 -7.24 9.69 0.80
CA GLN A 217 -6.67 8.35 0.98
C GLN A 217 -7.05 7.64 2.30
N GLY A 218 -6.10 7.00 2.99
CA GLY A 218 -6.36 6.08 4.09
C GLY A 218 -6.40 6.77 5.46
N PHE A 219 -6.88 6.04 6.47
CA PHE A 219 -6.88 6.54 7.86
C PHE A 219 -5.47 6.87 8.36
N GLY A 220 -4.46 6.10 7.93
CA GLY A 220 -3.06 6.34 8.30
C GLY A 220 -2.56 7.73 7.88
N ASP A 221 -3.02 8.22 6.72
CA ASP A 221 -2.67 9.54 6.20
C ASP A 221 -3.24 10.66 7.05
N ALA A 222 -4.51 10.53 7.44
CA ALA A 222 -5.14 11.45 8.37
C ALA A 222 -4.39 11.49 9.71
N PHE A 223 -4.01 10.34 10.27
CA PHE A 223 -3.27 10.28 11.54
C PHE A 223 -1.87 10.83 11.42
N MET A 224 -1.17 10.55 10.32
CA MET A 224 0.16 11.09 10.09
C MET A 224 0.11 12.61 9.94
N MET A 225 -0.79 13.12 9.11
CA MET A 225 -0.84 14.53 8.75
C MET A 225 -1.54 15.41 9.79
N ALA A 226 -2.27 14.83 10.76
CA ALA A 226 -2.77 15.55 11.93
C ALA A 226 -1.64 16.31 12.70
N ARG A 227 -0.38 15.87 12.58
CA ARG A 227 0.79 16.55 13.16
C ARG A 227 1.01 17.99 12.69
N TYR A 228 0.46 18.36 11.54
CA TYR A 228 0.54 19.74 11.02
C TYR A 228 -0.50 20.66 11.65
N VAL A 229 -1.56 20.14 12.27
CA VAL A 229 -2.59 20.97 12.92
C VAL A 229 -1.99 21.84 14.02
N PRO A 230 -1.22 21.31 15.01
CA PRO A 230 -0.57 22.16 16.01
C PRO A 230 0.44 23.15 15.42
N LEU A 231 1.13 22.78 14.33
CA LEU A 231 2.08 23.68 13.65
C LEU A 231 1.36 24.90 13.08
N LEU A 232 0.32 24.66 12.28
CA LEU A 232 -0.46 25.71 11.63
C LEU A 232 -1.18 26.59 12.64
N ALA A 233 -1.74 25.99 13.70
CA ALA A 233 -2.37 26.73 14.79
C ALA A 233 -1.40 27.66 15.52
N ARG A 234 -0.18 27.19 15.84
CA ARG A 234 0.87 28.04 16.44
C ARG A 234 1.35 29.14 15.51
N GLN A 235 1.22 28.96 14.19
CA GLN A 235 1.49 30.00 13.20
C GLN A 235 0.31 30.97 12.99
N GLY A 236 -0.77 30.82 13.77
CA GLY A 236 -1.90 31.74 13.81
C GLY A 236 -3.04 31.41 12.85
N ALA A 237 -3.06 30.21 12.26
CA ALA A 237 -4.23 29.74 11.50
C ALA A 237 -5.32 29.18 12.41
N ARG A 238 -6.57 29.31 11.98
CA ARG A 238 -7.70 28.54 12.51
C ARG A 238 -7.83 27.27 11.69
N VAL A 239 -7.61 26.12 12.31
CA VAL A 239 -7.51 24.85 11.59
C VAL A 239 -8.75 24.02 11.81
N PHE A 240 -9.44 23.68 10.73
CA PHE A 240 -10.57 22.78 10.67
C PHE A 240 -10.15 21.50 9.99
N LEU A 241 -10.75 20.37 10.35
CA LEU A 241 -10.45 19.08 9.71
C LEU A 241 -11.74 18.34 9.39
N GLN A 242 -11.85 17.81 8.17
CA GLN A 242 -12.93 16.92 7.76
C GLN A 242 -12.55 15.47 8.11
N PRO A 243 -13.20 14.84 9.11
CA PRO A 243 -12.84 13.50 9.56
C PRO A 243 -13.37 12.44 8.59
N GLN A 244 -12.73 11.26 8.61
CA GLN A 244 -13.29 10.05 8.00
C GLN A 244 -14.16 9.32 9.05
N PRO A 245 -15.14 8.48 8.62
CA PRO A 245 -15.96 7.70 9.56
C PRO A 245 -15.11 6.93 10.57
N GLY A 246 -15.49 6.97 11.85
CA GLY A 246 -14.79 6.27 12.94
C GLY A 246 -13.50 6.95 13.44
N THR A 247 -13.10 8.10 12.88
CA THR A 247 -11.88 8.82 13.32
C THR A 247 -12.14 10.04 14.21
N ARG A 248 -13.40 10.48 14.34
CA ARG A 248 -13.79 11.71 15.03
C ARG A 248 -13.23 11.80 16.45
N GLY A 249 -13.57 10.84 17.33
CA GLY A 249 -13.15 10.88 18.73
C GLY A 249 -11.64 10.97 18.91
N LEU A 250 -10.88 10.32 18.03
CA LEU A 250 -9.42 10.40 18.01
C LEU A 250 -8.91 11.76 17.55
N LEU A 251 -9.41 12.29 16.42
CA LEU A 251 -8.92 13.55 15.84
C LEU A 251 -9.30 14.78 16.68
N GLU A 252 -10.34 14.71 17.50
CA GLU A 252 -10.68 15.75 18.51
C GLU A 252 -9.58 15.94 19.56
N THR A 253 -8.68 14.97 19.72
CA THR A 253 -7.58 15.06 20.69
C THR A 253 -6.39 15.89 20.21
N VAL A 254 -6.39 16.33 18.95
CA VAL A 254 -5.28 17.08 18.36
C VAL A 254 -5.28 18.51 18.88
N GLU A 255 -4.18 18.91 19.54
CA GLU A 255 -4.02 20.28 20.03
C GLU A 255 -4.03 21.31 18.88
N GLY A 256 -4.73 22.42 19.08
CA GLY A 256 -4.82 23.50 18.09
C GLY A 256 -5.85 23.29 16.99
N LEU A 257 -6.59 22.18 17.01
CA LEU A 257 -7.76 21.99 16.15
C LEU A 257 -8.90 22.88 16.62
N GLU A 258 -9.45 23.71 15.73
CA GLU A 258 -10.60 24.57 16.02
C GLU A 258 -11.89 23.72 16.10
N ALA A 259 -12.13 22.89 15.08
CA ALA A 259 -13.27 21.99 15.03
C ALA A 259 -13.09 20.90 13.96
N LEU A 260 -13.76 19.77 14.18
CA LEU A 260 -14.06 18.81 13.13
C LEU A 260 -15.33 19.21 12.37
N VAL A 261 -15.28 19.10 11.04
CA VAL A 261 -16.29 19.64 10.13
C VAL A 261 -16.86 18.49 9.29
N ASP A 262 -18.15 18.22 9.48
CA ASP A 262 -18.91 17.22 8.73
C ASP A 262 -20.00 17.89 7.88
N GLY A 263 -20.28 17.35 6.69
CA GLY A 263 -21.45 17.72 5.88
C GLY A 263 -21.57 19.22 5.59
N GLU A 264 -22.70 19.82 6.00
CA GLU A 264 -23.07 21.23 5.75
C GLU A 264 -22.54 22.23 6.80
N ALA A 265 -21.54 21.84 7.59
CA ALA A 265 -20.98 22.73 8.61
C ALA A 265 -20.51 24.08 8.01
N VAL A 266 -20.93 25.18 8.64
CA VAL A 266 -20.64 26.54 8.17
C VAL A 266 -19.21 26.90 8.53
N LEU A 267 -18.37 27.00 7.50
CA LEU A 267 -16.99 27.45 7.63
C LEU A 267 -16.89 28.99 7.60
N PRO A 268 -15.87 29.59 8.25
CA PRO A 268 -15.60 31.01 8.12
C PRO A 268 -15.45 31.46 6.66
N ALA A 269 -15.92 32.66 6.34
CA ALA A 269 -15.74 33.24 5.02
C ALA A 269 -14.24 33.34 4.67
N GLY A 270 -13.89 32.97 3.44
CA GLY A 270 -12.50 32.98 2.99
C GLY A 270 -11.67 31.75 3.42
N THR A 271 -12.29 30.74 4.04
CA THR A 271 -11.62 29.47 4.33
C THR A 271 -10.96 28.89 3.08
N ARG A 272 -9.73 28.40 3.24
CA ARG A 272 -8.98 27.72 2.19
C ARG A 272 -8.97 26.22 2.44
N VAL A 273 -8.97 25.42 1.38
CA VAL A 273 -8.98 23.96 1.46
C VAL A 273 -7.59 23.38 1.18
N VAL A 274 -7.24 22.32 1.91
CA VAL A 274 -5.96 21.62 1.78
C VAL A 274 -6.19 20.12 1.86
N PRO A 275 -5.86 19.36 0.81
CA PRO A 275 -5.71 17.93 0.92
C PRO A 275 -4.53 17.59 1.85
N VAL A 276 -4.74 16.72 2.84
CA VAL A 276 -3.74 16.51 3.92
C VAL A 276 -2.38 16.03 3.42
N MET A 277 -2.31 15.31 2.30
CA MET A 277 -1.03 14.82 1.75
C MET A 277 -0.23 15.90 1.03
N SER A 278 -0.80 17.08 0.79
CA SER A 278 -0.08 18.26 0.30
C SER A 278 0.60 19.05 1.44
N LEU A 279 0.25 18.81 2.71
CA LEU A 279 0.78 19.55 3.86
C LEU A 279 2.30 19.50 3.98
N PRO A 280 2.97 18.34 3.81
CA PRO A 280 4.43 18.30 3.89
C PRO A 280 5.10 19.23 2.89
N TRP A 281 4.58 19.31 1.66
CA TRP A 281 5.09 20.20 0.61
C TRP A 281 4.86 21.67 0.96
N LEU A 282 3.61 22.02 1.26
CA LEU A 282 3.19 23.41 1.52
C LEU A 282 3.85 24.00 2.78
N CYS A 283 4.24 23.15 3.73
CA CYS A 283 4.98 23.54 4.94
C CYS A 283 6.51 23.48 4.77
N GLY A 284 7.04 23.11 3.59
CA GLY A 284 8.48 23.02 3.35
C GLY A 284 9.18 21.97 4.20
N THR A 285 8.55 20.81 4.39
CA THR A 285 9.05 19.77 5.29
C THR A 285 10.29 19.09 4.73
N THR A 286 11.32 19.01 5.56
CA THR A 286 12.54 18.21 5.36
C THR A 286 12.60 17.15 6.45
N LEU A 287 13.52 16.18 6.35
CA LEU A 287 13.65 15.13 7.37
C LEU A 287 13.95 15.70 8.77
N ASP A 288 14.67 16.83 8.83
CA ASP A 288 15.03 17.49 10.10
C ASP A 288 13.91 18.39 10.64
N THR A 289 12.93 18.74 9.81
CA THR A 289 11.85 19.68 10.17
C THR A 289 10.47 19.03 10.25
N VAL A 290 10.41 17.70 10.22
CA VAL A 290 9.21 16.88 10.40
C VAL A 290 8.40 17.37 11.63
N PRO A 291 7.23 18.03 11.46
CA PRO A 291 6.64 18.85 12.53
C PRO A 291 6.09 18.13 13.75
N GLY A 292 6.52 18.56 14.93
CA GLY A 292 5.99 18.04 16.19
C GLY A 292 6.69 16.75 16.61
N GLY A 293 7.01 16.70 17.92
CA GLY A 293 7.34 15.46 18.60
C GLY A 293 6.09 14.60 18.79
N VAL A 294 6.31 13.32 19.04
CA VAL A 294 5.24 12.40 19.46
C VAL A 294 5.12 12.42 20.99
N PRO A 295 3.91 12.30 21.57
CA PRO A 295 2.63 12.15 20.90
C PRO A 295 1.95 13.48 20.50
N TYR A 296 1.24 13.45 19.38
CA TYR A 296 0.36 14.55 18.93
C TYR A 296 -1.11 14.11 18.76
N LEU A 297 -1.38 12.81 18.89
CA LEU A 297 -2.70 12.26 19.18
C LEU A 297 -2.74 11.75 20.63
N ARG A 298 -3.92 11.71 21.24
CA ARG A 298 -4.12 11.14 22.58
C ARG A 298 -5.23 10.10 22.56
N VAL A 299 -5.24 9.27 23.59
CA VAL A 299 -6.36 8.36 23.84
C VAL A 299 -7.59 9.21 24.20
N PRO A 300 -8.72 9.07 23.48
CA PRO A 300 -9.93 9.81 23.80
C PRO A 300 -10.47 9.47 25.21
N ALA A 301 -11.19 10.41 25.82
CA ALA A 301 -11.83 10.17 27.10
C ALA A 301 -12.99 9.16 26.96
N ASP A 302 -13.83 9.37 25.94
CA ASP A 302 -14.91 8.46 25.58
C ASP A 302 -14.37 7.32 24.70
N VAL A 303 -14.48 6.09 25.21
CA VAL A 303 -13.98 4.88 24.55
C VAL A 303 -15.10 3.84 24.61
N PRO A 304 -15.81 3.60 23.50
CA PRO A 304 -17.02 2.78 23.49
C PRO A 304 -16.86 1.38 24.09
N SER A 305 -15.75 0.71 23.79
CA SER A 305 -15.50 -0.68 24.18
C SER A 305 -14.55 -0.82 25.36
N ARG A 306 -14.32 0.26 26.14
CA ARG A 306 -13.32 0.30 27.23
C ARG A 306 -13.40 -0.92 28.15
N ALA A 307 -14.58 -1.20 28.70
CA ALA A 307 -14.78 -2.29 29.64
C ALA A 307 -14.56 -3.68 29.01
N ALA A 308 -14.92 -3.85 27.73
CA ALA A 308 -14.72 -5.10 27.01
C ALA A 308 -13.24 -5.33 26.69
N ILE A 309 -12.52 -4.28 26.29
CA ILE A 309 -11.06 -4.29 26.09
C ILE A 309 -10.36 -4.66 27.39
N ASP A 310 -10.71 -4.02 28.51
CA ASP A 310 -10.13 -4.31 29.81
C ASP A 310 -10.37 -5.77 30.23
N ALA A 311 -11.63 -6.24 30.15
CA ALA A 311 -11.96 -7.62 30.48
C ALA A 311 -11.22 -8.65 29.61
N CYS A 312 -11.08 -8.39 28.31
CA CYS A 312 -10.35 -9.23 27.38
C CYS A 312 -8.86 -9.33 27.76
N LEU A 313 -8.22 -8.20 28.04
CA LEU A 313 -6.81 -8.14 28.40
C LEU A 313 -6.52 -8.66 29.80
N ASP A 314 -7.42 -8.46 30.76
CA ASP A 314 -7.29 -8.97 32.13
C ASP A 314 -7.44 -10.50 32.20
N ALA A 315 -8.22 -11.09 31.29
CA ALA A 315 -8.33 -12.54 31.13
C ALA A 315 -7.16 -13.17 30.36
N ALA A 316 -6.28 -12.35 29.77
CA ALA A 316 -5.17 -12.84 28.95
C ALA A 316 -4.07 -13.50 29.80
N PRO A 317 -3.30 -14.45 29.22
CA PRO A 317 -2.11 -14.99 29.87
C PRO A 317 -1.13 -13.90 30.33
N PRO A 318 -0.39 -14.11 31.43
CA PRO A 318 0.62 -13.17 31.87
C PRO A 318 1.77 -13.11 30.88
N GLY A 319 2.37 -11.94 30.71
CA GLY A 319 3.46 -11.72 29.77
C GLY A 319 3.44 -10.31 29.18
N ARG A 320 4.43 -10.02 28.34
CA ARG A 320 4.47 -8.80 27.54
C ARG A 320 3.39 -8.87 26.46
N ARG A 321 2.47 -7.92 26.43
CA ARG A 321 1.35 -7.91 25.49
C ARG A 321 1.76 -7.23 24.19
N ILE A 322 1.83 -7.97 23.09
CA ILE A 322 2.22 -7.44 21.78
C ILE A 322 1.09 -7.66 20.77
N GLY A 323 0.61 -6.57 20.19
CA GLY A 323 -0.41 -6.60 19.13
C GLY A 323 0.17 -7.04 17.80
N LEU A 324 -0.58 -7.82 17.02
CA LEU A 324 -0.22 -8.26 15.68
C LEU A 324 -1.22 -7.76 14.63
N VAL A 325 -0.68 -7.24 13.52
CA VAL A 325 -1.43 -6.90 12.30
C VAL A 325 -0.61 -7.37 11.09
N TRP A 326 -1.17 -8.24 10.26
CA TRP A 326 -0.42 -8.88 9.17
C TRP A 326 -1.00 -8.64 7.79
N ALA A 327 -2.23 -8.14 7.69
CA ALA A 327 -2.88 -7.89 6.42
C ALA A 327 -3.55 -6.50 6.41
N GLY A 328 -3.49 -5.83 5.26
CA GLY A 328 -4.16 -4.56 5.08
C GLY A 328 -5.58 -4.75 4.55
N ASN A 329 -6.10 -3.71 3.90
CA ASN A 329 -7.39 -3.77 3.22
C ASN A 329 -7.20 -4.38 1.82
N PRO A 330 -7.83 -5.52 1.48
CA PRO A 330 -7.71 -6.14 0.16
C PRO A 330 -8.17 -5.24 -1.00
N ALA A 331 -9.02 -4.24 -0.73
CA ALA A 331 -9.44 -3.25 -1.73
C ALA A 331 -8.35 -2.19 -2.04
N HIS A 332 -7.25 -2.17 -1.30
CA HIS A 332 -6.14 -1.25 -1.53
C HIS A 332 -5.20 -1.79 -2.62
N HIS A 333 -4.88 -0.96 -3.61
CA HIS A 333 -4.11 -1.36 -4.80
C HIS A 333 -2.71 -1.96 -4.52
N GLN A 334 -2.09 -1.66 -3.38
CA GLN A 334 -0.79 -2.21 -2.97
C GLN A 334 -0.89 -3.31 -1.91
N ASP A 335 -2.10 -3.80 -1.58
CA ASP A 335 -2.27 -4.69 -0.44
C ASP A 335 -1.51 -6.01 -0.58
N ALA A 336 -1.50 -6.58 -1.78
CA ALA A 336 -0.79 -7.83 -2.06
C ALA A 336 0.72 -7.77 -1.77
N GLU A 337 1.34 -6.59 -1.92
CA GLU A 337 2.78 -6.41 -1.70
C GLU A 337 3.13 -6.19 -0.22
N ARG A 338 2.21 -5.59 0.54
CA ARG A 338 2.44 -5.21 1.95
C ARG A 338 1.81 -6.17 2.97
N SER A 339 0.88 -7.00 2.55
CA SER A 339 0.25 -8.02 3.39
C SER A 339 1.14 -9.26 3.46
N MET A 340 1.27 -9.79 4.67
CA MET A 340 2.08 -10.95 4.99
C MET A 340 1.16 -12.18 5.14
N PRO A 341 1.52 -13.34 4.54
CA PRO A 341 0.82 -14.58 4.82
C PRO A 341 0.85 -14.89 6.33
N PRO A 342 -0.29 -15.21 6.95
CA PRO A 342 -0.35 -15.42 8.39
C PRO A 342 0.60 -16.53 8.88
N GLU A 343 0.85 -17.55 8.06
CA GLU A 343 1.74 -18.68 8.40
C GLU A 343 3.16 -18.20 8.75
N MET A 344 3.59 -17.06 8.21
CA MET A 344 4.89 -16.46 8.54
C MET A 344 5.00 -16.04 10.01
N LEU A 345 3.89 -15.71 10.67
CA LEU A 345 3.86 -15.30 12.07
C LEU A 345 3.94 -16.47 13.06
N GLU A 346 3.74 -17.71 12.61
CA GLU A 346 3.69 -18.88 13.51
C GLU A 346 5.01 -19.08 14.27
N VAL A 347 6.13 -18.67 13.67
CA VAL A 347 7.45 -18.73 14.29
C VAL A 347 7.56 -17.85 15.56
N LEU A 348 6.68 -16.85 15.72
CA LEU A 348 6.63 -16.02 16.92
C LEU A 348 6.12 -16.78 18.15
N ALA A 349 5.48 -17.93 17.98
CA ALA A 349 5.10 -18.81 19.08
C ALA A 349 6.29 -19.34 19.89
N GLU A 350 7.51 -19.29 19.32
CA GLU A 350 8.76 -19.70 19.97
C GLU A 350 9.24 -18.70 21.02
N VAL A 351 8.69 -17.47 21.05
CA VAL A 351 9.12 -16.41 21.98
C VAL A 351 8.42 -16.58 23.34
N PRO A 352 9.16 -16.93 24.42
CA PRO A 352 8.54 -17.12 25.74
C PRO A 352 8.18 -15.77 26.39
N GLY A 353 7.15 -15.79 27.24
CA GLY A 353 6.78 -14.62 28.05
C GLY A 353 6.10 -13.49 27.28
N VAL A 354 5.67 -13.75 26.04
CA VAL A 354 4.86 -12.83 25.23
C VAL A 354 3.44 -13.34 25.14
N THR A 355 2.49 -12.43 25.33
CA THR A 355 1.07 -12.63 25.08
C THR A 355 0.74 -11.95 23.76
N TRP A 356 0.50 -12.75 22.72
CA TRP A 356 0.16 -12.25 21.39
C TRP A 356 -1.31 -11.83 21.34
N VAL A 357 -1.57 -10.64 20.83
CA VAL A 357 -2.89 -10.03 20.78
C VAL A 357 -3.29 -9.83 19.33
N ASP A 358 -4.43 -10.37 18.92
CA ASP A 358 -5.00 -10.11 17.59
C ASP A 358 -5.47 -8.66 17.52
N PHE A 359 -4.82 -7.86 16.69
CA PHE A 359 -5.17 -6.47 16.41
C PHE A 359 -5.65 -6.28 14.95
N GLN A 360 -5.89 -7.38 14.23
CA GLN A 360 -6.32 -7.41 12.83
C GLN A 360 -7.85 -7.26 12.74
N VAL A 361 -8.34 -6.03 12.57
CA VAL A 361 -9.79 -5.75 12.47
C VAL A 361 -10.43 -6.40 11.24
N ALA A 362 -9.76 -6.37 10.09
CA ALA A 362 -10.27 -7.00 8.87
C ALA A 362 -10.15 -8.54 8.99
N ARG A 363 -11.29 -9.23 9.06
CA ARG A 363 -11.31 -10.70 9.24
C ARG A 363 -10.81 -11.42 7.98
N GLY A 364 -9.75 -12.19 8.14
CA GLY A 364 -9.16 -13.05 7.12
C GLY A 364 -8.55 -14.31 7.74
N PRO A 365 -7.76 -15.09 6.98
CA PRO A 365 -7.00 -16.21 7.52
C PRO A 365 -6.15 -15.75 8.72
N ARG A 366 -6.23 -16.51 9.81
CA ARG A 366 -5.50 -16.24 11.05
C ARG A 366 -4.28 -17.16 11.14
N PRO A 367 -3.17 -16.68 11.68
CA PRO A 367 -2.00 -17.51 11.94
C PRO A 367 -2.29 -18.58 12.99
N ALA A 368 -1.65 -19.75 12.88
CA ALA A 368 -1.82 -20.84 13.83
C ALA A 368 -0.99 -20.64 15.11
N LEU A 369 -1.11 -19.47 15.76
CA LEU A 369 -0.53 -19.18 17.08
C LEU A 369 -1.62 -18.78 18.10
N PRO A 370 -1.40 -19.01 19.41
CA PRO A 370 -2.34 -18.56 20.43
C PRO A 370 -2.47 -17.03 20.45
N LEU A 371 -3.68 -16.53 20.18
CA LEU A 371 -4.00 -15.10 20.15
C LEU A 371 -5.11 -14.74 21.12
N VAL A 372 -4.94 -13.62 21.82
CA VAL A 372 -6.02 -12.94 22.53
C VAL A 372 -6.82 -12.14 21.51
N ASP A 373 -8.11 -12.46 21.33
CA ASP A 373 -8.97 -11.88 20.29
C ASP A 373 -9.47 -10.47 20.65
N LEU A 374 -8.58 -9.48 20.63
CA LEU A 374 -8.92 -8.10 20.94
C LEU A 374 -9.61 -7.39 19.77
N ALA A 375 -9.31 -7.80 18.53
CA ALA A 375 -9.92 -7.26 17.31
C ALA A 375 -11.46 -7.28 17.32
N ALA A 376 -12.07 -8.27 18.00
CA ALA A 376 -13.52 -8.35 18.17
C ALA A 376 -14.14 -7.19 18.97
N HIS A 377 -13.31 -6.44 19.72
CA HIS A 377 -13.71 -5.32 20.58
C HIS A 377 -13.28 -3.96 20.03
N LEU A 378 -12.74 -3.89 18.80
CA LEU A 378 -12.31 -2.64 18.18
C LEU A 378 -13.38 -2.14 17.21
N SER A 379 -14.27 -1.27 17.69
CA SER A 379 -15.38 -0.73 16.88
C SER A 379 -15.00 0.52 16.10
N ASP A 380 -14.09 1.34 16.66
CA ASP A 380 -13.57 2.56 16.05
C ASP A 380 -12.10 2.80 16.40
N PHE A 381 -11.56 3.96 15.99
CA PHE A 381 -10.17 4.31 16.31
C PHE A 381 -9.98 4.84 17.74
N SER A 382 -11.06 5.18 18.45
CA SER A 382 -11.02 5.50 19.89
C SER A 382 -10.71 4.24 20.70
N ASP A 383 -11.41 3.14 20.38
CA ASP A 383 -11.15 1.79 20.90
C ASP A 383 -9.74 1.33 20.55
N SER A 384 -9.32 1.50 19.28
CA SER A 384 -7.99 1.12 18.83
C SER A 384 -6.88 1.87 19.56
N ALA A 385 -7.05 3.19 19.77
CA ALA A 385 -6.09 4.00 20.50
C ALA A 385 -6.00 3.58 21.97
N TYR A 386 -7.15 3.32 22.61
CA TYR A 386 -7.18 2.83 23.99
C TYR A 386 -6.54 1.46 24.11
N ALA A 387 -6.91 0.51 23.25
CA ALA A 387 -6.35 -0.83 23.22
C ALA A 387 -4.83 -0.80 23.08
N LEU A 388 -4.29 -0.04 22.10
CA LEU A 388 -2.84 0.12 21.93
C LEU A 388 -2.16 0.68 23.20
N SER A 389 -2.79 1.62 23.91
CA SER A 389 -2.24 2.18 25.15
C SER A 389 -2.14 1.16 26.31
N ARG A 390 -2.78 -0.01 26.17
CA ARG A 390 -2.74 -1.12 27.13
C ARG A 390 -1.81 -2.25 26.71
N LEU A 391 -1.15 -2.13 25.56
CA LEU A 391 -0.14 -3.06 25.05
C LEU A 391 1.27 -2.52 25.35
N ASP A 392 2.25 -3.42 25.36
CA ASP A 392 3.67 -3.06 25.48
C ASP A 392 4.28 -2.67 24.12
N GLY A 393 3.59 -3.01 23.03
CA GLY A 393 3.83 -2.46 21.70
C GLY A 393 3.10 -3.24 20.60
N LEU A 394 3.43 -2.90 19.36
CA LEU A 394 2.75 -3.40 18.16
C LEU A 394 3.77 -3.96 17.17
N ILE A 395 3.49 -5.11 16.57
CA ILE A 395 4.16 -5.57 15.35
C ILE A 395 3.12 -5.55 14.23
N SER A 396 3.38 -4.77 13.20
CA SER A 396 2.39 -4.54 12.16
C SER A 396 3.03 -4.33 10.80
N ILE A 397 2.32 -4.70 9.75
CA ILE A 397 2.62 -4.21 8.40
C ILE A 397 2.33 -2.70 8.27
N ASP A 398 2.71 -2.10 7.15
CA ASP A 398 2.40 -0.70 6.80
C ASP A 398 0.89 -0.46 6.63
N SER A 399 0.24 -0.03 7.72
CA SER A 399 -1.21 0.15 7.82
C SER A 399 -1.58 1.20 8.88
N SER A 400 -2.86 1.56 8.98
CA SER A 400 -3.31 2.62 9.91
C SER A 400 -2.97 2.36 11.40
N PRO A 401 -2.97 1.12 11.94
CA PRO A 401 -2.45 0.84 13.29
C PRO A 401 -1.03 1.36 13.56
N VAL A 402 -0.11 1.27 12.59
CA VAL A 402 1.26 1.76 12.74
C VAL A 402 1.31 3.29 12.86
N HIS A 403 0.57 3.98 12.01
CA HIS A 403 0.47 5.44 12.07
C HIS A 403 -0.19 5.92 13.35
N LEU A 404 -1.20 5.17 13.84
CA LEU A 404 -1.84 5.44 15.12
C LEU A 404 -0.86 5.25 16.29
N ALA A 405 -0.15 4.11 16.34
CA ALA A 405 0.85 3.84 17.37
C ALA A 405 1.95 4.92 17.37
N GLY A 406 2.47 5.28 16.20
CA GLY A 406 3.46 6.34 16.04
C GLY A 406 2.95 7.71 16.50
N ALA A 407 1.72 8.09 16.15
CA ALA A 407 1.12 9.35 16.57
C ALA A 407 0.83 9.45 18.07
N LEU A 408 0.57 8.30 18.72
CA LEU A 408 0.42 8.14 20.17
C LEU A 408 1.78 8.01 20.90
N GLY A 409 2.90 8.01 20.18
CA GLY A 409 4.24 7.84 20.76
C GLY A 409 4.48 6.46 21.38
N LEU A 410 3.75 5.44 20.90
CA LEU A 410 3.88 4.06 21.35
C LEU A 410 4.94 3.33 20.53
N ARG A 411 5.51 2.27 21.11
CA ARG A 411 6.52 1.43 20.46
C ARG A 411 5.85 0.53 19.43
N ALA A 412 6.43 0.47 18.23
CA ALA A 412 6.02 -0.51 17.23
C ALA A 412 7.18 -0.94 16.33
N TRP A 413 7.10 -2.17 15.84
CA TRP A 413 7.91 -2.64 14.73
C TRP A 413 7.06 -2.72 13.47
N VAL A 414 7.58 -2.15 12.39
CA VAL A 414 6.90 -2.07 11.10
C VAL A 414 7.52 -3.07 10.14
N ALA A 415 6.77 -4.10 9.77
CA ALA A 415 7.13 -5.03 8.70
C ALA A 415 6.83 -4.37 7.35
N LEU A 416 7.86 -4.18 6.53
CA LEU A 416 7.78 -3.46 5.27
C LEU A 416 8.10 -4.38 4.09
N ALA A 417 7.33 -4.19 3.02
CA ALA A 417 7.63 -4.74 1.71
C ALA A 417 9.03 -4.31 1.23
N HIS A 418 9.56 -5.04 0.25
CA HIS A 418 10.87 -4.75 -0.32
C HIS A 418 10.97 -3.30 -0.79
N CYS A 419 10.08 -2.87 -1.71
CA CYS A 419 9.88 -1.46 -2.01
C CYS A 419 8.71 -0.94 -1.15
N PRO A 420 8.96 -0.19 -0.06
CA PRO A 420 7.90 0.30 0.81
C PRO A 420 7.19 1.52 0.21
N ASP A 421 6.16 1.99 0.92
CA ASP A 421 5.72 3.37 0.77
C ASP A 421 6.85 4.36 1.10
N TRP A 422 6.83 5.50 0.40
CA TRP A 422 7.88 6.52 0.46
C TRP A 422 8.12 7.08 1.87
N ARG A 423 7.11 7.05 2.75
CA ARG A 423 7.21 7.55 4.13
C ARG A 423 8.28 6.80 4.93
N TRP A 424 8.60 5.58 4.53
CA TRP A 424 9.54 4.69 5.22
C TRP A 424 10.96 4.69 4.64
N MET A 425 11.17 5.25 3.44
CA MET A 425 12.47 5.29 2.72
C MET A 425 13.12 3.89 2.52
N LEU A 426 14.25 3.80 1.81
CA LEU A 426 14.87 2.50 1.52
C LEU A 426 15.87 2.01 2.59
N ALA A 427 16.78 2.89 3.03
CA ALA A 427 18.02 2.47 3.69
C ALA A 427 18.12 2.89 5.17
N ARG A 428 17.10 2.57 5.98
CA ARG A 428 17.09 2.91 7.42
C ARG A 428 16.24 1.97 8.26
N ARG A 429 16.53 1.90 9.58
CA ARG A 429 15.77 1.13 10.58
C ARG A 429 14.91 1.98 11.51
N ASP A 430 15.05 3.29 11.48
CA ASP A 430 14.28 4.26 12.26
C ASP A 430 13.31 5.04 11.35
N SER A 431 12.40 5.82 11.95
CA SER A 431 11.47 6.69 11.22
C SER A 431 11.56 8.14 11.70
N PRO A 432 11.89 9.11 10.82
CA PRO A 432 11.83 10.55 11.14
C PRO A 432 10.42 11.01 11.51
N TRP A 433 9.41 10.34 10.95
CA TRP A 433 8.00 10.62 11.22
C TRP A 433 7.58 10.12 12.60
N TYR A 434 8.12 8.98 13.02
CA TYR A 434 7.77 8.32 14.27
C TYR A 434 9.02 7.76 14.98
N PRO A 435 9.63 8.55 15.89
CA PRO A 435 10.87 8.16 16.56
C PRO A 435 10.77 6.89 17.43
N THR A 436 9.56 6.46 17.79
CA THR A 436 9.31 5.25 18.59
C THR A 436 9.18 3.98 17.77
N LEU A 437 9.27 4.05 16.44
CA LEU A 437 9.13 2.88 15.57
C LEU A 437 10.47 2.37 15.05
N GLU A 438 10.54 1.05 14.89
CA GLU A 438 11.65 0.35 14.25
C GLU A 438 11.16 -0.32 12.95
N LEU A 439 11.90 -0.17 11.87
CA LEU A 439 11.54 -0.66 10.54
C LEU A 439 12.27 -1.97 10.22
N TRP A 440 11.53 -2.92 9.66
CA TRP A 440 12.01 -4.23 9.25
C TRP A 440 11.58 -4.51 7.83
N ARG A 441 12.55 -4.66 6.91
CA ARG A 441 12.31 -4.68 5.47
C ARG A 441 12.62 -6.04 4.88
N GLN A 442 11.79 -6.48 3.94
CA GLN A 442 12.10 -7.63 3.12
C GLN A 442 13.42 -7.42 2.35
N PRO A 443 14.40 -8.34 2.45
CA PRO A 443 15.63 -8.25 1.67
C PRO A 443 15.38 -8.45 0.16
N ALA A 444 14.34 -9.21 -0.19
CA ALA A 444 13.86 -9.41 -1.56
C ALA A 444 12.32 -9.45 -1.58
N PRO A 445 11.65 -9.10 -2.70
CA PRO A 445 10.19 -9.15 -2.79
C PRO A 445 9.61 -10.49 -2.32
N GLY A 446 8.68 -10.44 -1.36
CA GLY A 446 8.00 -11.62 -0.82
C GLY A 446 8.73 -12.36 0.30
N ASP A 447 9.99 -12.00 0.63
CA ASP A 447 10.76 -12.63 1.71
C ASP A 447 10.33 -12.09 3.10
N TRP A 448 9.10 -12.40 3.47
CA TRP A 448 8.56 -12.11 4.81
C TRP A 448 9.21 -12.99 5.89
N ALA A 449 9.70 -14.18 5.53
CA ALA A 449 10.34 -15.09 6.47
C ALA A 449 11.58 -14.43 7.11
N ALA A 450 12.46 -13.82 6.32
CA ALA A 450 13.63 -13.11 6.84
C ALA A 450 13.23 -11.98 7.82
N VAL A 451 12.14 -11.27 7.55
CA VAL A 451 11.61 -10.20 8.41
C VAL A 451 11.16 -10.76 9.76
N VAL A 452 10.28 -11.75 9.77
CA VAL A 452 9.71 -12.29 11.01
C VAL A 452 10.75 -13.05 11.83
N HIS A 453 11.65 -13.80 11.18
CA HIS A 453 12.77 -14.44 11.89
C HIS A 453 13.66 -13.41 12.58
N GLY A 454 13.99 -12.31 11.90
CA GLY A 454 14.76 -11.22 12.52
C GLY A 454 14.06 -10.61 13.73
N MET A 455 12.75 -10.35 13.63
CA MET A 455 11.94 -9.86 14.75
C MET A 455 11.93 -10.85 15.92
N ARG A 456 11.67 -12.13 15.65
CA ARG A 456 11.71 -13.21 16.66
C ARG A 456 13.05 -13.23 17.40
N ASP A 457 14.15 -13.23 16.66
CA ASP A 457 15.50 -13.31 17.25
C ASP A 457 15.80 -12.10 18.14
N ARG A 458 15.30 -10.91 17.76
CA ARG A 458 15.45 -9.70 18.57
C ARG A 458 14.59 -9.73 19.83
N LEU A 459 13.39 -10.30 19.77
CA LEU A 459 12.55 -10.54 20.95
C LEU A 459 13.18 -11.56 21.91
N LEU A 460 13.76 -12.64 21.38
CA LEU A 460 14.49 -13.64 22.18
C LEU A 460 15.71 -13.04 22.90
N ALA A 461 16.35 -12.04 22.29
CA ALA A 461 17.41 -11.26 22.91
C ALA A 461 16.92 -10.25 23.98
N GLY A 462 15.61 -10.22 24.28
CA GLY A 462 15.00 -9.35 25.29
C GLY A 462 14.74 -7.92 24.82
N ALA A 463 14.98 -7.60 23.55
CA ALA A 463 14.80 -6.27 23.00
C ALA A 463 13.39 -6.10 22.42
N PHE A 464 12.61 -5.21 23.04
CA PHE A 464 11.39 -4.63 22.48
C PHE A 464 11.11 -3.27 23.11
#